data_AF-A0A258F429-F1
#
_entry.id   AF-A0A258F429-F1
#
_cell.length_a   1.000
_cell.length_b   1.000
_cell.length_c   1.000
_cell.angle_alpha   90.00
_cell.angle_beta   90.00
_cell.angle_gamma   90.00
#
_symmetry.space_group_name_H-M   'P 1'
#
loop_
_entity.id
_entity.type
_entity.pdbx_description
1 polymer ?
#
loop_
_entity_poly.entity_id
_entity_poly.type
_entity_poly.pdbx_seq_one_letter_code
_entity_poly.pdbx_strand_id
1 'polypeptide(L)'
;MAKTLLSTLRSWARARLREGREAIKLHHSCKLGVLGIMKNEAMNLDEWVEHHLWMGADRIYLIDNGSTDDTLAKARAWVAKGRVRLVEYPERYQQVAHYRRAFQHFDIARHCEWLLVADNLTAMT
;
A
#
# COMPACT_ATOMS: atom_id res chain seq x y z
N MET A 1 -25.88 42.48 -6.26
CA MET A 1 -24.59 42.33 -6.96
C MET A 1 -23.60 41.40 -6.24
N ALA A 2 -23.36 41.54 -4.92
CA ALA A 2 -22.36 40.72 -4.20
C ALA A 2 -22.68 39.21 -4.08
N LYS A 3 -23.96 38.82 -3.96
CA LYS A 3 -24.37 37.40 -3.89
C LYS A 3 -24.05 36.62 -5.16
N THR A 4 -24.08 37.29 -6.32
CA THR A 4 -23.82 36.72 -7.65
C THR A 4 -22.34 36.42 -7.89
N LEU A 5 -21.45 37.23 -7.30
CA LEU A 5 -19.99 37.03 -7.40
C LEU A 5 -19.54 35.84 -6.55
N LEU A 6 -20.07 35.75 -5.32
CA LEU A 6 -19.81 34.64 -4.39
C LEU A 6 -20.36 33.31 -4.89
N SER A 7 -21.54 33.30 -5.54
CA SER A 7 -22.09 32.08 -6.13
C SER A 7 -21.25 31.59 -7.31
N THR A 8 -20.76 32.52 -8.14
CA THR A 8 -19.88 32.23 -9.28
C THR A 8 -18.53 31.68 -8.83
N LEU A 9 -17.90 32.30 -7.82
CA LEU A 9 -16.65 31.81 -7.22
C LEU A 9 -16.82 30.41 -6.60
N ARG A 10 -17.93 30.16 -5.89
CA ARG A 10 -18.24 28.83 -5.34
C ARG A 10 -18.54 27.80 -6.43
N SER A 11 -19.13 28.21 -7.54
CA SER A 11 -19.37 27.33 -8.69
C SER A 11 -18.05 26.95 -9.35
N TRP A 12 -17.20 27.94 -9.61
CA TRP A 12 -15.85 27.75 -10.14
C TRP A 12 -14.98 26.87 -9.26
N ALA A 13 -14.93 27.12 -7.94
CA ALA A 13 -14.17 26.30 -7.01
C ALA A 13 -14.66 24.85 -6.99
N ARG A 14 -15.98 24.64 -7.05
CA ARG A 14 -16.57 23.30 -7.14
C ARG A 14 -16.29 22.62 -8.49
N ALA A 15 -16.33 23.36 -9.59
CA ALA A 15 -15.99 22.85 -10.92
C ALA A 15 -14.51 22.44 -10.99
N ARG A 16 -13.61 23.26 -10.45
CA ARG A 16 -12.17 22.96 -10.40
C ARG A 16 -11.83 21.76 -9.50
N LEU A 17 -12.54 21.59 -8.39
CA LEU A 17 -12.43 20.38 -7.56
C LEU A 17 -12.98 19.13 -8.28
N ARG A 18 -14.04 19.27 -9.09
CA ARG A 18 -14.55 18.17 -9.93
C ARG A 18 -13.60 17.81 -11.06
N GLU A 19 -13.05 18.80 -11.76
CA GLU A 19 -12.02 18.60 -12.79
C GLU A 19 -10.77 17.93 -12.21
N GLY A 20 -10.33 18.36 -11.02
CA GLY A 20 -9.25 17.68 -10.29
C GLY A 20 -9.58 16.22 -9.97
N ARG A 21 -10.82 15.92 -9.59
CA ARG A 21 -11.29 14.54 -9.34
C ARG A 21 -11.40 13.69 -10.61
N GLU A 22 -11.92 14.24 -11.69
CA GLU A 22 -12.10 13.54 -12.98
C GLU A 22 -10.76 13.35 -13.71
N ALA A 23 -9.81 14.28 -13.58
CA ALA A 23 -8.43 14.10 -14.04
C ALA A 23 -7.69 13.01 -13.24
N ILE A 24 -8.17 12.69 -12.03
CA ILE A 24 -7.78 11.50 -11.24
C ILE A 24 -8.74 10.35 -11.56
N LYS A 25 -9.13 10.16 -12.82
CA LYS A 25 -9.40 8.81 -13.34
C LYS A 25 -8.05 8.15 -13.59
N LEU A 26 -7.33 7.86 -12.51
CA LEU A 26 -6.11 7.06 -12.57
C LEU A 26 -6.52 5.70 -13.14
N HIS A 27 -5.96 5.34 -14.30
CA HIS A 27 -5.93 3.95 -14.70
C HIS A 27 -4.97 3.23 -13.74
N HIS A 28 -5.51 2.79 -12.61
CA HIS A 28 -4.74 2.07 -11.62
C HIS A 28 -4.30 0.74 -12.23
N SER A 29 -2.98 0.52 -12.24
CA SER A 29 -2.37 -0.73 -12.68
C SER A 29 -2.62 -1.91 -11.72
N CYS A 30 -3.19 -1.62 -10.56
CA CYS A 30 -3.48 -2.53 -9.46
C CYS A 30 -4.87 -2.16 -8.93
N LYS A 31 -5.80 -3.10 -8.88
CA LYS A 31 -7.10 -2.87 -8.28
C LYS A 31 -7.03 -3.02 -6.76
N LEU A 32 -6.38 -4.09 -6.29
CA LEU A 32 -6.15 -4.34 -4.86
C LEU A 32 -4.67 -4.53 -4.56
N GLY A 33 -4.12 -3.63 -3.76
CA GLY A 33 -2.81 -3.78 -3.13
C GLY A 33 -2.95 -4.25 -1.68
N VAL A 34 -2.00 -5.05 -1.21
CA VAL A 34 -1.88 -5.43 0.22
C VAL A 34 -0.55 -4.92 0.75
N LEU A 35 -0.57 -4.22 1.88
CA LEU A 35 0.61 -3.72 2.57
C LEU A 35 0.74 -4.41 3.93
N GLY A 36 1.84 -5.13 4.13
CA GLY A 36 2.18 -5.80 5.38
C GLY A 36 3.51 -5.32 5.94
N ILE A 37 3.66 -5.43 7.27
CA ILE A 37 4.93 -5.27 7.97
C ILE A 37 5.26 -6.59 8.66
N MET A 38 6.51 -7.03 8.55
CA MET A 38 6.97 -8.29 9.13
C MET A 38 8.27 -8.10 9.90
N LYS A 39 8.44 -8.94 10.92
CA LYS A 39 9.66 -9.05 11.70
C LYS A 39 9.79 -10.46 12.23
N ASN A 40 10.77 -11.21 11.75
CA ASN A 40 11.00 -12.60 12.15
C ASN A 40 9.80 -13.53 11.90
N GLU A 41 9.21 -13.44 10.71
CA GLU A 41 8.01 -14.16 10.29
C GLU A 41 8.31 -15.20 9.18
N ALA A 42 9.53 -15.74 9.15
CA ALA A 42 9.97 -16.62 8.08
C ALA A 42 9.05 -17.85 7.93
N MET A 43 8.49 -18.35 9.03
CA MET A 43 7.60 -19.51 9.03
C MET A 43 6.31 -19.25 8.24
N ASN A 44 5.72 -18.08 8.39
CA ASN A 44 4.36 -17.78 7.92
C ASN A 44 4.34 -16.98 6.61
N LEU A 45 5.50 -16.45 6.19
CA LEU A 45 5.57 -15.49 5.08
C LEU A 45 5.03 -16.06 3.75
N ASP A 46 5.38 -17.30 3.42
CA ASP A 46 4.97 -17.91 2.15
C ASP A 46 3.46 -18.10 2.09
N GLU A 47 2.87 -18.66 3.14
CA GLU A 47 1.42 -18.85 3.27
C GLU A 47 0.69 -17.51 3.22
N TRP A 48 1.19 -16.50 3.95
CA TRP A 48 0.57 -15.17 3.96
C TRP A 48 0.59 -14.53 2.57
N VAL A 49 1.70 -14.62 1.84
CA VAL A 49 1.79 -14.10 0.47
C VAL A 49 0.82 -14.85 -0.45
N GLU A 50 0.81 -16.18 -0.39
CA GLU A 50 -0.06 -17.01 -1.22
C GLU A 50 -1.54 -16.76 -0.94
N HIS A 51 -1.93 -16.68 0.33
CA HIS A 51 -3.30 -16.38 0.75
C HIS A 51 -3.82 -15.07 0.13
N HIS A 52 -3.05 -13.98 0.23
CA HIS A 52 -3.48 -12.69 -0.29
C HIS A 52 -3.52 -12.66 -1.82
N LEU A 53 -2.58 -13.33 -2.49
CA LEU A 53 -2.64 -13.51 -3.95
C LEU A 53 -3.86 -14.32 -4.36
N TRP A 54 -4.20 -15.37 -3.62
CA TRP A 54 -5.38 -16.21 -3.88
C TRP A 54 -6.69 -15.45 -3.67
N MET A 55 -6.76 -14.58 -2.66
CA MET A 55 -7.89 -13.69 -2.40
C MET A 55 -8.06 -12.56 -3.43
N GLY A 56 -7.13 -12.43 -4.39
CA GLY A 56 -7.23 -11.50 -5.51
C GLY A 56 -6.37 -10.24 -5.38
N ALA A 57 -5.34 -10.23 -4.53
CA ALA A 57 -4.37 -9.14 -4.51
C ALA A 57 -3.56 -9.09 -5.81
N ASP A 58 -3.56 -7.94 -6.49
CA ASP A 58 -2.75 -7.71 -7.68
C ASP A 58 -1.28 -7.47 -7.34
N ARG A 59 -1.04 -6.87 -6.15
CA ARG A 59 0.29 -6.53 -5.68
C ARG A 59 0.40 -6.62 -4.17
N ILE A 60 1.53 -7.12 -3.72
CA ILE A 60 1.88 -7.16 -2.31
C ILE A 60 3.07 -6.22 -2.08
N TYR A 61 2.95 -5.37 -1.06
CA TYR A 61 3.99 -4.49 -0.55
C TYR A 61 4.36 -4.98 0.85
N LEU A 62 5.64 -5.19 1.10
CA LEU A 62 6.15 -5.72 2.35
C LEU A 62 7.20 -4.79 2.94
N ILE A 63 7.11 -4.59 4.26
CA ILE A 63 8.07 -3.82 5.06
C ILE A 63 8.76 -4.78 6.02
N ASP A 64 10.07 -4.98 5.85
CA ASP A 64 10.86 -5.70 6.84
C ASP A 64 11.30 -4.76 7.95
N ASN A 65 10.96 -5.08 9.20
CA ASN A 65 11.30 -4.27 10.37
C ASN A 65 12.52 -4.83 11.12
N GLY A 66 13.59 -5.07 10.36
CA GLY A 66 14.87 -5.57 10.88
C GLY A 66 14.77 -7.01 11.35
N SER A 67 14.30 -7.90 10.47
CA SER A 67 14.34 -9.34 10.71
C SER A 67 15.78 -9.84 10.80
N THR A 68 15.99 -10.85 11.65
CA THR A 68 17.27 -11.52 11.87
C THR A 68 17.22 -13.00 11.49
N ASP A 69 16.06 -13.49 11.07
CA ASP A 69 15.84 -14.84 10.54
C ASP A 69 15.74 -14.83 8.99
N ASP A 70 15.24 -15.92 8.41
CA ASP A 70 15.12 -16.09 6.95
C ASP A 70 13.97 -15.28 6.30
N THR A 71 13.28 -14.40 7.05
CA THR A 71 12.14 -13.61 6.53
C THR A 71 12.53 -12.83 5.28
N LEU A 72 13.68 -12.17 5.33
CA LEU A 72 14.15 -11.33 4.23
C LEU A 72 14.50 -12.16 2.99
N ALA A 73 15.13 -13.32 3.18
CA ALA A 73 15.49 -14.23 2.10
C ALA A 73 14.24 -14.74 1.38
N LYS A 74 13.22 -15.17 2.14
CA LYS A 74 11.92 -15.58 1.59
C LYS A 74 11.19 -14.44 0.88
N ALA A 75 11.15 -13.24 1.48
CA ALA A 75 10.54 -12.07 0.85
C ALA A 75 11.20 -11.75 -0.50
N ARG A 76 12.54 -11.82 -0.58
CA ARG A 76 13.29 -11.59 -1.83
C ARG A 76 12.98 -12.64 -2.90
N ALA A 77 12.70 -13.88 -2.53
CA ALA A 77 12.25 -14.90 -3.50
C ALA A 77 10.92 -14.50 -4.18
N TRP A 78 10.00 -13.89 -3.43
CA TRP A 78 8.75 -13.37 -3.99
C TRP A 78 8.92 -12.08 -4.80
N VAL A 79 9.91 -11.25 -4.44
CA VAL A 79 10.32 -10.10 -5.27
C VAL A 79 10.86 -10.57 -6.61
N ALA A 80 11.68 -11.62 -6.64
CA ALA A 80 12.20 -12.21 -7.87
C ALA A 80 11.10 -12.76 -8.78
N LYS A 81 10.02 -13.30 -8.20
CA LYS A 81 8.80 -13.71 -8.91
C LYS A 81 7.93 -12.53 -9.40
N GLY A 82 8.30 -11.28 -9.06
CA GLY A 82 7.57 -10.07 -9.42
C GLY A 82 6.28 -9.82 -8.65
N ARG A 83 5.94 -10.68 -7.67
CA ARG A 83 4.67 -10.62 -6.91
C ARG A 83 4.72 -9.66 -5.72
N VAL A 84 5.91 -9.47 -5.15
CA VAL A 84 6.13 -8.61 -3.98
C VAL A 84 6.99 -7.39 -4.33
N ARG A 85 6.74 -6.27 -3.66
CA ARG A 85 7.65 -5.12 -3.52
C ARG A 85 8.09 -5.04 -2.06
N LEU A 86 9.38 -4.98 -1.83
CA LEU A 86 9.98 -5.09 -0.49
C LEU A 86 10.77 -3.82 -0.15
N VAL A 87 10.63 -3.36 1.09
CA VAL A 87 11.49 -2.32 1.67
C VAL A 87 11.89 -2.71 3.10
N GLU A 88 13.05 -2.27 3.53
CA GLU A 88 13.61 -2.56 4.85
C GLU A 88 13.67 -1.27 5.67
N TYR A 89 13.04 -1.27 6.85
CA TYR A 89 13.05 -0.17 7.81
C TYR A 89 13.38 -0.70 9.23
N PRO A 90 14.66 -0.77 9.61
CA PRO A 90 15.09 -1.43 10.86
C PRO A 90 14.78 -0.63 12.14
N GLU A 91 14.23 0.60 12.03
CA GLU A 91 13.98 1.46 13.18
C GLU A 91 12.80 0.95 14.04
N ARG A 92 13.06 0.75 15.35
CA ARG A 92 12.08 0.20 16.29
C ARG A 92 10.98 1.21 16.68
N TYR A 93 9.79 0.69 17.03
CA TYR A 93 8.64 1.46 17.54
C TYR A 93 8.06 2.53 16.58
N GLN A 94 8.25 2.35 15.28
CA GLN A 94 7.86 3.31 14.25
C GLN A 94 6.83 2.76 13.26
N GLN A 95 5.97 1.82 13.66
CA GLN A 95 5.07 1.09 12.75
C GLN A 95 4.18 2.01 11.90
N VAL A 96 3.54 3.02 12.50
CA VAL A 96 2.73 4.01 11.75
C VAL A 96 3.58 4.82 10.76
N ALA A 97 4.80 5.18 11.17
CA ALA A 97 5.73 5.91 10.30
C ALA A 97 6.21 5.03 9.14
N HIS A 98 6.47 3.75 9.39
CA HIS A 98 6.87 2.76 8.38
C HIS A 98 5.79 2.56 7.32
N TYR A 99 4.52 2.43 7.72
CA TYR A 99 3.42 2.34 6.76
C TYR A 99 3.31 3.60 5.89
N ARG A 100 3.37 4.79 6.50
CA ARG A 100 3.34 6.05 5.75
C ARG A 100 4.51 6.17 4.78
N ARG A 101 5.72 5.81 5.24
CA ARG A 101 6.95 5.83 4.45
C ARG A 101 6.86 4.85 3.28
N ALA A 102 6.39 3.63 3.50
CA ALA A 102 6.18 2.64 2.44
C ALA A 102 5.12 3.07 1.42
N PHE A 103 4.00 3.63 1.89
CA PHE A 103 2.94 4.16 1.03
C PHE A 103 3.47 5.21 0.06
N GLN A 104 4.33 6.11 0.55
CA GLN A 104 5.00 7.12 -0.27
C GLN A 104 6.10 6.53 -1.15
N HIS A 105 6.96 5.67 -0.60
CA HIS A 105 8.08 5.05 -1.30
C HIS A 105 7.61 4.30 -2.56
N PHE A 106 6.56 3.50 -2.43
CA PHE A 106 6.02 2.72 -3.53
C PHE A 106 4.97 3.46 -4.37
N ASP A 107 4.69 4.72 -4.06
CA ASP A 107 3.70 5.54 -4.74
C ASP A 107 2.34 4.83 -4.87
N ILE A 108 1.90 4.17 -3.79
CA ILE A 108 0.79 3.21 -3.83
C ILE A 108 -0.49 3.86 -4.33
N ALA A 109 -0.76 5.11 -3.94
CA ALA A 109 -1.94 5.87 -4.36
C ALA A 109 -2.05 6.02 -5.90
N ARG A 110 -0.92 6.04 -6.60
CA ARG A 110 -0.90 6.19 -8.07
C ARG A 110 -1.03 4.86 -8.78
N HIS A 111 -0.69 3.76 -8.12
CA HIS A 111 -0.70 2.43 -8.71
C HIS A 111 -1.94 1.61 -8.37
N CYS A 112 -2.43 1.70 -7.13
CA CYS A 112 -3.50 0.87 -6.60
C CYS A 112 -4.78 1.68 -6.33
N GLU A 113 -5.93 1.14 -6.71
CA GLU A 113 -7.24 1.72 -6.42
C GLU A 113 -7.63 1.52 -4.95
N TRP A 114 -7.44 0.30 -4.44
CA TRP A 114 -7.69 -0.07 -3.06
C TRP A 114 -6.40 -0.57 -2.40
N LEU A 115 -6.23 -0.25 -1.13
CA LEU A 115 -5.13 -0.73 -0.30
C LEU A 115 -5.70 -1.39 0.96
N LEU A 116 -5.40 -2.67 1.15
CA LEU A 116 -5.55 -3.36 2.42
C LEU A 116 -4.24 -3.23 3.19
N VAL A 117 -4.32 -2.80 4.45
CA VAL A 117 -3.20 -2.93 5.39
C VAL A 117 -3.49 -4.13 6.27
N ALA A 118 -2.59 -5.10 6.27
CA ALA A 118 -2.73 -6.35 7.03
C ALA A 118 -1.43 -6.61 7.79
N ASP A 119 -1.45 -6.36 9.10
CA ASP A 119 -0.53 -6.95 10.05
C ASP A 119 -1.19 -8.18 10.69
N ASN A 120 -0.38 -9.04 11.32
CA ASN A 120 -0.69 -10.38 11.84
C ASN A 120 -0.36 -11.49 10.82
N LEU A 121 0.88 -11.98 10.92
CA LEU A 121 1.31 -13.22 10.29
C LEU A 121 1.02 -14.46 11.16
N THR A 122 0.32 -14.30 12.28
CA THR A 122 -0.08 -15.42 13.15
C THR A 122 -1.18 -16.24 12.47
N ALA A 123 -0.79 -17.29 11.74
CA ALA A 123 -1.71 -18.37 11.40
C ALA A 123 -2.22 -19.00 12.70
N MET A 124 -3.53 -19.02 12.91
CA MET A 124 -4.15 -19.86 13.93
C MET A 124 -3.97 -21.32 13.49
N THR A 125 -2.88 -21.95 13.89
CA THR A 125 -2.72 -23.41 13.91
C THR A 125 -2.70 -23.90 15.35
#